data_AF-A0A942YPL8-F1
#
_entry.id   AF-A0A942YPL8-F1
#
_cell.length_a   1.000
_cell.length_b   1.000
_cell.length_c   1.000
_cell.angle_alpha   90.00
_cell.angle_beta   90.00
_cell.angle_gamma   90.00
#
_symmetry.space_group_name_H-M   'P 1'
#
loop_
_entity.id
_entity.type
_entity.pdbx_description
1 polymer ?
#
loop_
_entity_poly.entity_id
_entity_poly.type
_entity_poly.pdbx_seq_one_letter_code
_entity_poly.pdbx_strand_id
1 'polypeptide(L)'
;MNKKWIYKALLIFALIILMGSSFQFVNQGFPDNKVLARNGDGKMNDHKIKKNESEKKEKKEKKSKKETNPKKSIKWDLVYHEKFDKPFNEPAEWIEDLYGEDSPYHVGPFDEDGEFFVETGGEEFLDNLNKFRSFRKSYTYGKDGWLTVELYGRDSDKDGIPETGGTFVNESGKAKLISTRHYDGAIIRSTNELPEKYRVEVTISDINFGGKKNGSWEHGGKYNGYDGEEMADPWSFSDTSGTPGPAINENGVYFLSITDYPNPAPHNNVFIHHHRKVVMDTDNNDYGGYSWSEVWNPKTGRAEVDGSHYISMIWLQGDDFGSNWTGNEFSSWTPGGWKDGPVFADKYLDNETYVFAIERDGESYTMSVTGKFYYGGKTTYKASRKFREDPLTWHYNQTPEEYKAPFYNESKTFNGKTYETWPEGSAYPDYFFFGDPHINYYEGTAMFDDVKLYLPKK
;
A
#
# COMPACT_ATOMS: atom_id res chain seq x y z
N MET A 1 -38.36 39.79 39.06
CA MET A 1 -37.16 39.42 38.25
C MET A 1 -37.56 39.36 36.78
N ASN A 2 -36.86 40.12 35.93
CA ASN A 2 -37.32 40.53 34.60
C ASN A 2 -36.74 39.61 33.50
N LYS A 3 -37.60 38.90 32.76
CA LYS A 3 -37.24 37.88 31.74
C LYS A 3 -36.43 38.41 30.55
N LYS A 4 -36.20 39.73 30.44
CA LYS A 4 -35.33 40.36 29.43
C LYS A 4 -33.82 40.26 29.72
N TRP A 5 -33.41 39.91 30.93
CA TRP A 5 -31.99 39.75 31.28
C TRP A 5 -31.41 38.37 30.96
N ILE A 6 -32.25 37.33 30.91
CA ILE A 6 -31.82 35.95 30.64
C ILE A 6 -31.49 35.73 29.15
N TYR A 7 -32.21 36.41 28.24
CA TYR A 7 -31.92 36.32 26.80
C TYR A 7 -30.66 37.08 26.36
N LYS A 8 -30.26 38.15 27.08
CA LYS A 8 -28.99 38.85 26.80
C LYS A 8 -27.77 38.10 27.35
N ALA A 9 -27.92 37.34 28.44
CA ALA A 9 -26.86 36.48 28.96
C ALA A 9 -26.62 35.24 28.07
N LEU A 10 -27.68 34.65 27.50
CA LEU A 10 -27.58 33.51 26.58
C LEU A 10 -27.00 33.87 25.20
N LEU A 11 -27.25 35.09 24.68
CA LEU A 11 -26.65 35.53 23.42
C LEU A 11 -25.16 35.90 23.54
N ILE A 12 -24.71 36.35 24.72
CA ILE A 12 -23.30 36.66 24.97
C ILE A 12 -22.49 35.38 25.24
N PHE A 13 -23.10 34.34 25.84
CA PHE A 13 -22.47 33.03 25.98
C PHE A 13 -22.33 32.29 24.65
N ALA A 14 -23.29 32.45 23.72
CA ALA A 14 -23.20 31.88 22.37
C ALA A 14 -22.20 32.59 21.46
N LEU A 15 -21.91 33.88 21.69
CA LEU A 15 -20.89 34.62 20.92
C LEU A 15 -19.44 34.37 21.41
N ILE A 16 -19.26 33.97 22.67
CA ILE A 16 -17.95 33.64 23.24
C ILE A 16 -17.52 32.21 22.88
N ILE A 17 -18.47 31.30 22.62
CA ILE A 17 -18.18 29.93 22.14
C ILE A 17 -17.84 29.91 20.62
N LEU A 18 -18.17 30.96 19.87
CA LEU A 18 -17.88 31.09 18.43
C LEU A 18 -16.61 31.89 18.09
N MET A 19 -15.86 32.37 19.09
CA MET A 19 -14.60 33.13 18.89
C MET A 19 -13.41 32.59 19.70
N GLY A 20 -13.48 31.36 20.18
CA GLY A 20 -12.47 30.77 21.08
C GLY A 20 -12.09 29.34 20.75
N SER A 21 -11.72 29.07 19.50
CA SER A 21 -11.10 27.78 19.11
C SER A 21 -10.27 27.96 17.85
N SER A 22 -9.28 28.85 17.93
CA SER A 22 -8.11 28.82 17.05
C SER A 22 -7.08 27.90 17.70
N PHE A 23 -7.29 26.59 17.61
CA PHE A 23 -6.23 25.63 17.93
C PHE A 23 -5.22 25.64 16.78
N GLN A 24 -3.98 25.96 17.13
CA GLN A 24 -2.83 25.81 16.26
C GLN A 24 -2.61 24.31 16.04
N PHE A 25 -2.93 23.82 14.84
CA PHE A 25 -2.29 22.61 14.33
C PHE A 25 -0.93 23.03 13.78
N VAL A 26 0.10 22.45 14.38
CA VAL A 26 1.48 22.55 13.90
C VAL A 26 1.55 21.82 12.57
N ASN A 27 1.98 22.58 11.58
CA ASN A 27 2.19 22.21 10.20
C ASN A 27 3.51 21.43 10.11
N GLN A 28 3.46 20.16 9.75
CA GLN A 28 4.58 19.38 9.20
C GLN A 28 3.99 18.59 8.03
N GLY A 29 4.46 18.61 6.79
CA GLY A 29 5.36 19.48 6.07
C GLY A 29 5.14 19.14 4.59
N PHE A 30 4.63 20.08 3.80
CA PHE A 30 4.63 19.99 2.34
C PHE A 30 5.56 21.09 1.81
N PRO A 31 6.50 20.81 0.89
CA PRO A 31 7.35 21.85 0.34
C PRO A 31 6.54 22.79 -0.57
N ASP A 32 6.45 24.05 -0.16
CA ASP A 32 5.85 25.16 -0.90
C ASP A 32 6.47 25.33 -2.29
N ASN A 33 5.64 25.13 -3.32
CA ASN A 33 5.90 25.58 -4.68
C ASN A 33 5.87 27.12 -4.73
N LYS A 34 7.06 27.76 -4.69
CA LYS A 34 7.18 29.20 -4.98
C LYS A 34 6.94 29.49 -6.46
N VAL A 35 5.72 29.93 -6.75
CA VAL A 35 5.38 30.71 -7.95
C VAL A 35 6.05 32.08 -7.83
N LEU A 36 7.14 32.30 -8.58
CA LEU A 36 7.72 33.63 -8.78
C LEU A 36 7.05 34.32 -9.97
N ALA A 37 6.11 35.21 -9.67
CA ALA A 37 5.62 36.20 -10.61
C ALA A 37 6.72 37.24 -10.89
N ARG A 38 7.10 37.36 -12.16
CA ARG A 38 7.96 38.42 -12.71
C ARG A 38 7.17 39.72 -12.83
N ASN A 39 7.79 40.83 -12.43
CA ASN A 39 7.56 42.14 -13.06
C ASN A 39 8.92 42.81 -13.32
N GLY A 40 8.99 43.49 -14.48
CA GLY A 40 10.21 43.89 -15.17
C GLY A 40 10.98 45.07 -14.57
N ASP A 41 12.27 45.15 -14.90
CA ASP A 41 12.79 46.05 -15.95
C ASP A 41 14.32 45.99 -15.97
N GLY A 42 14.93 45.91 -17.16
CA GLY A 42 16.38 45.98 -17.30
C GLY A 42 16.92 45.44 -18.62
N LYS A 43 17.01 46.31 -19.63
CA LYS A 43 17.70 46.07 -20.92
C LYS A 43 19.20 45.79 -20.68
N MET A 44 19.76 44.75 -21.33
CA MET A 44 20.91 44.85 -22.26
C MET A 44 21.48 43.49 -22.73
N ASN A 45 21.76 43.43 -24.03
CA ASN A 45 22.79 42.65 -24.73
C ASN A 45 22.63 41.13 -24.88
N ASP A 46 21.77 40.77 -25.84
CA ASP A 46 21.65 39.46 -26.45
C ASP A 46 22.44 39.48 -27.78
N HIS A 47 23.57 38.77 -27.88
CA HIS A 47 24.20 38.25 -29.12
C HIS A 47 25.63 37.75 -28.84
N LYS A 48 25.78 36.48 -28.41
CA LYS A 48 26.95 35.61 -28.75
C LYS A 48 26.97 34.19 -28.15
N ILE A 49 25.96 33.76 -27.39
CA ILE A 49 25.96 32.43 -26.75
C ILE A 49 24.77 31.59 -27.26
N LYS A 50 24.72 31.28 -28.56
CA LYS A 50 23.72 30.33 -29.11
C LYS A 50 24.29 29.33 -30.13
N LYS A 51 25.60 29.35 -30.41
CA LYS A 51 26.20 28.50 -31.45
C LYS A 51 26.92 27.24 -30.95
N ASN A 52 27.17 27.11 -29.63
CA ASN A 52 27.91 25.96 -29.07
C ASN A 52 27.02 24.88 -28.41
N GLU A 53 25.72 25.11 -28.24
CA GLU A 53 24.81 24.12 -27.63
C GLU A 53 24.12 23.21 -28.66
N SER A 54 23.93 23.67 -29.90
CA SER A 54 23.30 22.88 -30.96
C SER A 54 24.18 21.71 -31.44
N GLU A 55 25.51 21.90 -31.52
CA GLU A 55 26.44 20.84 -31.96
C GLU A 55 26.69 19.76 -30.88
N LYS A 56 26.46 20.08 -29.59
CA LYS A 56 26.53 19.09 -28.50
C LYS A 56 25.26 18.23 -28.40
N LYS A 57 24.09 18.76 -28.77
CA LYS A 57 22.84 17.98 -28.84
C LYS A 57 22.85 16.97 -30.01
N GLU A 58 23.33 17.38 -31.18
CA GLU A 58 23.39 16.48 -32.35
C GLU A 58 24.37 15.30 -32.19
N LYS A 59 25.45 15.46 -31.41
CA LYS A 59 26.39 14.37 -31.10
C LYS A 59 25.89 13.42 -29.99
N LYS A 60 24.96 13.85 -29.13
CA LYS A 60 24.29 12.97 -28.15
C LYS A 60 23.17 12.15 -28.79
N GLU A 61 22.42 12.72 -29.73
CA GLU A 61 21.36 12.00 -30.47
C GLU A 61 21.90 10.93 -31.44
N LYS A 62 23.11 11.09 -31.96
CA LYS A 62 23.72 10.09 -32.86
C LYS A 62 24.38 8.90 -32.14
N LYS A 63 24.41 8.87 -30.80
CA LYS A 63 24.98 7.76 -30.00
C LYS A 63 23.95 6.86 -29.30
N SER A 64 22.64 7.13 -29.38
CA SER A 64 21.61 6.29 -28.75
C SER A 64 20.96 5.25 -29.68
N LYS A 65 21.30 5.22 -30.97
CA LYS A 65 20.91 4.13 -31.87
C LYS A 65 21.91 2.98 -31.78
N LYS A 66 21.98 2.33 -30.62
CA LYS A 66 22.60 1.01 -30.50
C LYS A 66 21.46 -0.01 -30.45
N GLU A 67 21.48 -0.90 -31.43
CA GLU A 67 20.53 -1.96 -31.72
C GLU A 67 19.95 -2.61 -30.44
N THR A 68 18.67 -2.36 -30.19
CA THR A 68 17.87 -3.22 -29.31
C THR A 68 17.60 -4.50 -30.08
N ASN A 69 18.43 -5.53 -29.87
CA ASN A 69 18.02 -6.89 -30.17
C ASN A 69 16.65 -7.13 -29.52
N PRO A 70 15.63 -7.60 -30.26
CA PRO A 70 14.33 -7.89 -29.68
C PRO A 70 14.53 -8.93 -28.58
N LYS A 71 14.29 -8.53 -27.32
CA LYS A 71 14.35 -9.41 -26.15
C LYS A 71 13.46 -10.61 -26.47
N LYS A 72 14.04 -11.82 -26.46
CA LYS A 72 13.29 -13.05 -26.71
C LYS A 72 12.20 -13.14 -25.64
N SER A 73 10.94 -13.09 -26.05
CA SER A 73 9.83 -13.14 -25.10
C SER A 73 9.88 -14.45 -24.32
N ILE A 74 9.80 -14.37 -22.99
CA ILE A 74 9.73 -15.55 -22.13
C ILE A 74 8.42 -16.27 -22.46
N LYS A 75 8.52 -17.59 -22.67
CA LYS A 75 7.35 -18.46 -22.72
C LYS A 75 7.10 -18.98 -21.32
N TRP A 76 5.89 -18.78 -20.81
CA TRP A 76 5.48 -19.18 -19.47
C TRP A 76 4.77 -20.54 -19.54
N ASP A 77 5.15 -21.49 -18.67
CA ASP A 77 4.43 -22.73 -18.43
C ASP A 77 3.72 -22.62 -17.06
N LEU A 78 2.42 -22.96 -17.03
CA LEU A 78 1.61 -22.99 -15.81
C LEU A 78 2.06 -24.15 -14.92
N VAL A 79 2.49 -23.86 -13.68
CA VAL A 79 2.95 -24.88 -12.72
C VAL A 79 1.96 -25.10 -11.58
N TYR A 80 1.30 -24.03 -11.11
CA TYR A 80 0.23 -24.11 -10.13
C TYR A 80 -0.97 -23.29 -10.57
N HIS A 81 -2.16 -23.81 -10.25
CA HIS A 81 -3.44 -23.15 -10.44
C HIS A 81 -4.33 -23.60 -9.29
N GLU A 82 -4.57 -22.68 -8.35
CA GLU A 82 -5.51 -22.88 -7.26
C GLU A 82 -6.80 -22.15 -7.60
N LYS A 83 -7.91 -22.89 -7.59
CA LYS A 83 -9.25 -22.38 -7.93
C LYS A 83 -10.11 -22.16 -6.70
N PHE A 84 -9.62 -22.55 -5.53
CA PHE A 84 -10.37 -22.50 -4.29
C PHE A 84 -11.68 -23.30 -4.39
N ASP A 85 -11.64 -24.48 -5.00
CA ASP A 85 -12.78 -25.42 -5.06
C ASP A 85 -12.87 -26.32 -3.82
N LYS A 86 -11.83 -26.28 -2.96
CA LYS A 86 -11.76 -27.03 -1.70
C LYS A 86 -12.06 -26.15 -0.50
N PRO A 87 -12.66 -26.71 0.57
CA PRO A 87 -12.78 -26.02 1.84
C PRO A 87 -11.42 -25.59 2.40
N PHE A 88 -11.40 -24.47 3.11
CA PHE A 88 -10.27 -24.07 3.94
C PHE A 88 -10.28 -24.92 5.21
N ASN A 89 -9.20 -25.69 5.44
CA ASN A 89 -9.03 -26.48 6.65
C ASN A 89 -8.40 -25.63 7.75
N GLU A 90 -9.08 -24.54 8.11
CA GLU A 90 -8.61 -23.61 9.14
C GLU A 90 -8.43 -24.36 10.48
N PRO A 91 -7.29 -24.21 11.16
CA PRO A 91 -7.10 -24.75 12.50
C PRO A 91 -8.13 -24.19 13.48
N ALA A 92 -8.59 -25.02 14.42
CA ALA A 92 -9.50 -24.56 15.46
C ALA A 92 -8.83 -23.60 16.45
N GLU A 93 -7.56 -23.87 16.78
CA GLU A 93 -6.79 -23.14 17.77
C GLU A 93 -6.22 -21.84 17.17
N TRP A 94 -6.42 -20.74 17.89
CA TRP A 94 -5.70 -19.49 17.71
C TRP A 94 -4.42 -19.53 18.55
N ILE A 95 -3.29 -19.12 17.97
CA ILE A 95 -2.01 -19.05 18.68
C ILE A 95 -1.74 -17.60 19.02
N GLU A 96 -1.53 -17.31 20.30
CA GLU A 96 -1.18 -15.95 20.72
C GLU A 96 0.18 -15.52 20.15
N ASP A 97 0.22 -14.33 19.60
CA ASP A 97 1.44 -13.61 19.23
C ASP A 97 1.86 -12.76 20.43
N LEU A 98 2.89 -13.23 21.14
CA LEU A 98 3.44 -12.54 22.30
C LEU A 98 4.35 -11.38 21.91
N TYR A 99 4.52 -11.15 20.60
CA TYR A 99 5.46 -10.20 20.02
C TYR A 99 6.93 -10.47 20.40
N GLY A 100 7.81 -9.49 20.16
CA GLY A 100 9.23 -9.55 20.47
C GLY A 100 10.05 -10.41 19.52
N GLU A 101 11.37 -10.45 19.77
CA GLU A 101 12.37 -11.06 18.86
C GLU A 101 12.16 -12.55 18.58
N ASP A 102 11.46 -13.27 19.48
CA ASP A 102 11.15 -14.69 19.33
C ASP A 102 9.85 -14.93 18.52
N SER A 103 9.06 -13.89 18.23
CA SER A 103 7.87 -14.02 17.40
C SER A 103 8.27 -14.38 15.97
N PRO A 104 7.61 -15.36 15.33
CA PRO A 104 7.87 -15.67 13.91
C PRO A 104 7.47 -14.53 12.97
N TYR A 105 6.77 -13.53 13.48
CA TYR A 105 6.32 -12.33 12.77
C TYR A 105 7.23 -11.12 13.05
N HIS A 106 8.27 -11.27 13.89
CA HIS A 106 9.27 -10.22 14.08
C HIS A 106 10.18 -10.13 12.84
N VAL A 107 10.22 -8.95 12.23
CA VAL A 107 11.01 -8.71 10.99
C VAL A 107 11.91 -7.50 11.13
N GLY A 108 11.52 -6.49 11.91
CA GLY A 108 12.29 -5.27 12.00
C GLY A 108 11.61 -4.18 12.82
N PRO A 109 12.15 -2.95 12.80
CA PRO A 109 11.75 -1.93 13.76
C PRO A 109 10.33 -1.39 13.60
N PHE A 110 9.65 -1.74 12.49
CA PHE A 110 8.31 -1.27 12.16
C PHE A 110 7.22 -2.33 12.39
N ASP A 111 7.53 -3.50 12.94
CA ASP A 111 6.52 -4.52 13.28
C ASP A 111 5.69 -4.12 14.51
N GLU A 112 4.78 -4.99 14.96
CA GLU A 112 3.70 -4.63 15.88
C GLU A 112 4.14 -4.03 17.22
N ASP A 113 5.22 -4.54 17.82
CA ASP A 113 5.85 -3.98 19.02
C ASP A 113 7.24 -3.39 18.73
N GLY A 114 7.49 -3.09 17.46
CA GLY A 114 8.78 -2.66 16.96
C GLY A 114 9.31 -1.40 17.62
N GLU A 115 10.65 -1.29 17.64
CA GLU A 115 11.37 -0.20 18.29
C GLU A 115 10.87 1.19 17.86
N PHE A 116 10.48 1.35 16.59
CA PHE A 116 9.95 2.61 16.08
C PHE A 116 8.74 3.08 16.89
N PHE A 117 7.77 2.20 17.14
CA PHE A 117 6.54 2.59 17.84
C PHE A 117 6.76 2.76 19.34
N VAL A 118 7.51 1.85 19.95
CA VAL A 118 7.81 1.90 21.39
C VAL A 118 8.51 3.22 21.75
N GLU A 119 9.47 3.64 20.95
CA GLU A 119 10.24 4.85 21.23
C GLU A 119 9.51 6.14 20.79
N THR A 120 8.73 6.10 19.70
CA THR A 120 7.99 7.29 19.21
C THR A 120 6.73 7.55 20.04
N GLY A 121 5.97 6.51 20.39
CA GLY A 121 4.72 6.62 21.13
C GLY A 121 4.87 6.45 22.65
N GLY A 122 5.99 5.89 23.11
CA GLY A 122 6.32 5.77 24.54
C GLY A 122 5.31 4.94 25.33
N GLU A 123 5.10 5.33 26.59
CA GLU A 123 4.18 4.65 27.51
C GLU A 123 2.74 4.63 26.98
N GLU A 124 2.29 5.66 26.26
CA GLU A 124 0.92 5.70 25.71
C GLU A 124 0.71 4.64 24.63
N PHE A 125 1.70 4.43 23.75
CA PHE A 125 1.66 3.35 22.77
C PHE A 125 1.61 1.99 23.47
N LEU A 126 2.49 1.76 24.45
CA LEU A 126 2.53 0.50 25.20
C LEU A 126 1.22 0.25 25.96
N ASP A 127 0.63 1.28 26.56
CA ASP A 127 -0.66 1.19 27.24
C ASP A 127 -1.78 0.82 26.26
N ASN A 128 -1.76 1.37 25.03
CA ASN A 128 -2.73 1.04 23.99
C ASN A 128 -2.53 -0.38 23.45
N LEU A 129 -1.30 -0.78 23.15
CA LEU A 129 -0.97 -2.15 22.72
C LEU A 129 -1.38 -3.18 23.79
N ASN A 130 -1.21 -2.82 25.07
CA ASN A 130 -1.64 -3.62 26.21
C ASN A 130 -3.16 -3.62 26.45
N LYS A 131 -4.01 -3.02 25.61
CA LYS A 131 -5.47 -3.14 25.77
C LYS A 131 -6.04 -4.45 25.25
N PHE A 132 -5.34 -5.09 24.31
CA PHE A 132 -5.77 -6.33 23.68
C PHE A 132 -4.65 -7.38 23.72
N ARG A 133 -4.95 -8.58 23.21
CA ARG A 133 -4.00 -9.63 22.89
C ARG A 133 -4.13 -9.97 21.40
N SER A 134 -3.04 -10.39 20.79
CA SER A 134 -2.99 -10.67 19.36
C SER A 134 -2.89 -12.16 19.13
N PHE A 135 -3.59 -12.63 18.10
CA PHE A 135 -3.64 -14.04 17.78
C PHE A 135 -3.51 -14.28 16.29
N ARG A 136 -2.89 -15.41 15.96
CA ARG A 136 -2.49 -15.78 14.62
C ARG A 136 -2.96 -17.18 14.28
N LYS A 137 -3.22 -17.42 12.99
CA LYS A 137 -3.29 -18.76 12.41
C LYS A 137 -2.49 -18.78 11.12
N SER A 138 -1.67 -19.82 10.97
CA SER A 138 -0.93 -20.10 9.74
C SER A 138 -1.16 -21.54 9.32
N TYR A 139 -1.55 -21.76 8.07
CA TYR A 139 -1.73 -23.11 7.54
C TYR A 139 -1.58 -23.15 6.01
N THR A 140 -1.08 -24.27 5.51
CA THR A 140 -0.89 -24.46 4.06
C THR A 140 -2.22 -24.74 3.35
N TYR A 141 -2.34 -24.26 2.13
CA TYR A 141 -3.48 -24.50 1.24
C TYR A 141 -3.02 -24.87 -0.18
N GLY A 142 -3.93 -25.53 -0.89
CA GLY A 142 -3.76 -25.88 -2.29
C GLY A 142 -2.85 -27.08 -2.54
N LYS A 143 -2.66 -27.39 -3.83
CA LYS A 143 -1.86 -28.55 -4.26
C LYS A 143 -0.42 -28.45 -3.73
N ASP A 144 0.07 -29.52 -3.11
CA ASP A 144 1.44 -29.58 -2.55
C ASP A 144 1.72 -28.51 -1.46
N GLY A 145 0.69 -27.86 -0.92
CA GLY A 145 0.83 -26.82 0.11
C GLY A 145 1.57 -25.58 -0.38
N TRP A 146 1.49 -25.26 -1.68
CA TRP A 146 2.25 -24.17 -2.30
C TRP A 146 1.80 -22.76 -1.86
N LEU A 147 0.61 -22.65 -1.27
CA LEU A 147 0.09 -21.44 -0.64
C LEU A 147 0.07 -21.58 0.87
N THR A 148 0.23 -20.46 1.58
CA THR A 148 -0.04 -20.36 3.01
C THR A 148 -1.11 -19.30 3.24
N VAL A 149 -2.07 -19.62 4.10
CA VAL A 149 -3.07 -18.70 4.62
C VAL A 149 -2.57 -18.18 5.96
N GLU A 150 -2.51 -16.86 6.11
CA GLU A 150 -2.12 -16.18 7.35
C GLU A 150 -3.29 -15.32 7.81
N LEU A 151 -3.72 -15.55 9.05
CA LEU A 151 -4.86 -14.88 9.67
C LEU A 151 -4.42 -14.16 10.93
N TYR A 152 -5.05 -13.03 11.21
CA TYR A 152 -4.91 -12.25 12.42
C TYR A 152 -6.28 -11.99 13.05
N GLY A 153 -6.32 -12.07 14.37
CA GLY A 153 -7.48 -11.70 15.19
C GLY A 153 -7.03 -11.04 16.47
N ARG A 154 -7.88 -10.16 16.99
CA ARG A 154 -7.67 -9.41 18.23
C ARG A 154 -8.60 -9.94 19.32
N ASP A 155 -8.05 -10.13 20.51
CA ASP A 155 -8.75 -10.47 21.75
C ASP A 155 -8.73 -9.22 22.64
N SER A 156 -9.82 -8.45 22.57
CA SER A 156 -9.99 -7.12 23.15
C SER A 156 -10.37 -7.17 24.63
N ASP A 157 -11.07 -8.22 25.07
CA ASP A 157 -11.44 -8.42 26.47
C ASP A 157 -10.46 -9.29 27.27
N LYS A 158 -9.48 -9.89 26.57
CA LYS A 158 -8.37 -10.69 27.09
C LYS A 158 -8.79 -12.02 27.70
N ASP A 159 -9.90 -12.60 27.23
CA ASP A 159 -10.36 -13.92 27.70
C ASP A 159 -9.58 -15.11 27.10
N GLY A 160 -8.68 -14.84 26.15
CA GLY A 160 -7.86 -15.82 25.44
C GLY A 160 -8.43 -16.27 24.10
N ILE A 161 -9.50 -15.65 23.61
CA ILE A 161 -10.13 -15.95 22.33
C ILE A 161 -10.39 -14.63 21.59
N PRO A 162 -9.92 -14.49 20.33
CA PRO A 162 -10.27 -13.31 19.53
C PRO A 162 -11.78 -13.16 19.33
N GLU A 163 -12.31 -11.94 19.48
CA GLU A 163 -13.74 -11.69 19.24
C GLU A 163 -14.09 -11.86 17.77
N THR A 164 -13.17 -11.46 16.91
CA THR A 164 -13.19 -11.64 15.46
C THR A 164 -11.80 -12.01 14.96
N GLY A 165 -11.73 -12.43 13.71
CA GLY A 165 -10.47 -12.62 13.02
C GLY A 165 -10.72 -12.66 11.52
N GLY A 166 -9.70 -12.28 10.77
CA GLY A 166 -9.73 -12.42 9.32
C GLY A 166 -9.86 -13.89 8.96
N THR A 167 -10.60 -14.21 7.91
CA THR A 167 -10.77 -15.59 7.45
C THR A 167 -10.95 -15.68 5.94
N PHE A 168 -10.67 -16.86 5.41
CA PHE A 168 -11.07 -17.26 4.07
C PHE A 168 -12.05 -18.42 4.15
N VAL A 169 -13.20 -18.26 3.51
CA VAL A 169 -14.17 -19.35 3.35
C VAL A 169 -14.32 -19.73 1.89
N ASN A 170 -14.60 -21.00 1.65
CA ASN A 170 -15.02 -21.45 0.32
C ASN A 170 -16.48 -21.03 0.11
N GLU A 171 -16.73 -20.08 -0.78
CA GLU A 171 -18.08 -19.67 -1.16
C GLU A 171 -18.22 -19.77 -2.68
N SER A 172 -19.11 -20.66 -3.14
CA SER A 172 -19.38 -20.89 -4.56
C SER A 172 -18.14 -21.25 -5.40
N GLY A 173 -17.18 -21.96 -4.80
CA GLY A 173 -15.94 -22.35 -5.48
C GLY A 173 -14.96 -21.20 -5.69
N LYS A 174 -15.02 -20.19 -4.80
CA LYS A 174 -14.08 -19.07 -4.70
C LYS A 174 -13.59 -18.96 -3.26
N ALA A 175 -12.44 -18.32 -3.06
CA ALA A 175 -11.99 -17.91 -1.75
C ALA A 175 -12.59 -16.56 -1.40
N LYS A 176 -13.54 -16.55 -0.47
CA LYS A 176 -14.11 -15.32 0.08
C LYS A 176 -13.27 -14.86 1.25
N LEU A 177 -12.59 -13.73 1.08
CA LEU A 177 -11.98 -12.97 2.16
C LEU A 177 -13.08 -12.30 2.99
N ILE A 178 -12.96 -12.42 4.31
CA ILE A 178 -13.81 -11.74 5.28
C ILE A 178 -12.91 -11.11 6.34
N SER A 179 -12.89 -9.78 6.40
CA SER A 179 -12.39 -8.99 7.52
C SER A 179 -13.60 -8.31 8.15
N THR A 180 -14.04 -8.81 9.30
CA THR A 180 -15.27 -8.36 9.97
C THR A 180 -15.07 -7.05 10.70
N ARG A 181 -13.84 -6.80 11.16
CA ARG A 181 -13.44 -5.57 11.85
C ARG A 181 -12.14 -5.05 11.26
N HIS A 182 -11.92 -3.73 11.34
CA HIS A 182 -10.68 -3.04 10.93
C HIS A 182 -9.39 -3.58 11.53
N TYR A 183 -9.47 -4.36 12.61
CA TYR A 183 -8.34 -5.02 13.27
C TYR A 183 -8.26 -6.53 12.98
N ASP A 184 -9.05 -7.03 12.04
CA ASP A 184 -8.85 -8.35 11.47
C ASP A 184 -7.71 -8.28 10.44
N GLY A 185 -7.23 -9.44 9.98
CA GLY A 185 -6.32 -9.50 8.86
C GLY A 185 -6.29 -10.89 8.26
N ALA A 186 -6.25 -10.98 6.93
CA ALA A 186 -6.21 -12.28 6.26
C ALA A 186 -5.61 -12.14 4.86
N ILE A 187 -4.52 -12.86 4.64
CA ILE A 187 -3.87 -12.95 3.34
C ILE A 187 -3.65 -14.39 2.91
N ILE A 188 -3.54 -14.58 1.60
CA ILE A 188 -2.97 -15.79 1.00
C ILE A 188 -1.65 -15.39 0.36
N ARG A 189 -0.59 -16.12 0.69
CA ARG A 189 0.76 -15.89 0.18
C ARG A 189 1.39 -17.15 -0.42
N SER A 190 2.51 -16.98 -1.14
CA SER A 190 3.38 -18.11 -1.45
C SER A 190 3.94 -18.74 -0.18
N THR A 191 3.96 -20.08 -0.11
CA THR A 191 4.60 -20.80 1.00
C THR A 191 6.11 -20.64 0.97
N ASN A 192 6.68 -20.69 -0.23
CA ASN A 192 8.12 -20.60 -0.48
C ASN A 192 8.45 -19.32 -1.24
N GLU A 193 9.72 -18.92 -1.17
CA GLU A 193 10.28 -17.87 -2.01
C GLU A 193 10.05 -18.18 -3.50
N LEU A 194 9.71 -17.14 -4.27
CA LEU A 194 9.56 -17.24 -5.71
C LEU A 194 10.93 -17.34 -6.41
N PRO A 195 11.06 -18.15 -7.46
CA PRO A 195 12.32 -18.28 -8.19
C PRO A 195 12.70 -16.96 -8.91
N GLU A 196 13.92 -16.89 -9.46
CA GLU A 196 14.43 -15.70 -10.18
C GLU A 196 13.47 -15.13 -11.25
N LYS A 197 12.67 -16.02 -11.86
CA LYS A 197 11.73 -15.68 -12.93
C LYS A 197 10.40 -16.36 -12.70
N TYR A 198 9.34 -15.56 -12.69
CA TYR A 198 8.00 -16.04 -12.44
C TYR A 198 6.96 -15.09 -13.05
N ARG A 199 5.73 -15.61 -13.15
CA ARG A 199 4.53 -14.80 -13.31
C ARG A 199 3.47 -15.32 -12.37
N VAL A 200 2.91 -14.43 -11.55
CA VAL A 200 1.75 -14.70 -10.70
C VAL A 200 0.54 -14.00 -11.30
N GLU A 201 -0.60 -14.68 -11.34
CA GLU A 201 -1.88 -14.09 -11.72
C GLU A 201 -2.92 -14.35 -10.63
N VAL A 202 -3.66 -13.33 -10.22
CA VAL A 202 -4.77 -13.42 -9.26
C VAL A 202 -6.03 -12.89 -9.94
N THR A 203 -7.12 -13.65 -9.85
CA THR A 203 -8.43 -13.24 -10.34
C THR A 203 -9.31 -12.90 -9.15
N ILE A 204 -9.88 -11.69 -9.13
CA ILE A 204 -10.69 -11.17 -8.02
C ILE A 204 -12.02 -10.58 -8.54
N SER A 205 -13.10 -10.77 -7.79
CA SER A 205 -14.42 -10.19 -8.00
C SER A 205 -15.05 -9.72 -6.69
N ASP A 206 -16.22 -9.08 -6.79
CA ASP A 206 -17.10 -8.75 -5.65
C ASP A 206 -16.36 -8.01 -4.51
N ILE A 207 -15.49 -7.07 -4.90
CA ILE A 207 -14.70 -6.25 -3.98
C ILE A 207 -15.64 -5.32 -3.21
N ASN A 208 -15.63 -5.43 -1.88
CA ASN A 208 -16.45 -4.63 -0.97
C ASN A 208 -15.63 -4.25 0.27
N PHE A 209 -14.68 -3.33 0.08
CA PHE A 209 -13.83 -2.74 1.11
C PHE A 209 -13.94 -1.21 1.05
N GLY A 210 -15.11 -0.68 1.41
CA GLY A 210 -15.37 0.76 1.40
C GLY A 210 -15.48 1.42 0.02
N GLY A 211 -15.12 2.70 -0.05
CA GLY A 211 -15.24 3.54 -1.22
C GLY A 211 -16.65 4.09 -1.47
N LYS A 212 -16.74 4.99 -2.45
CA LYS A 212 -18.00 5.64 -2.82
C LYS A 212 -18.91 4.68 -3.58
N LYS A 213 -20.20 4.62 -3.23
CA LYS A 213 -21.24 4.01 -4.08
C LYS A 213 -22.20 5.09 -4.54
N ASN A 214 -22.53 5.13 -5.83
CA ASN A 214 -23.37 6.19 -6.40
C ASN A 214 -22.93 7.64 -6.03
N GLY A 215 -21.62 7.86 -5.82
CA GLY A 215 -21.04 9.16 -5.50
C GLY A 215 -21.07 9.61 -4.04
N SER A 216 -21.60 8.79 -3.11
CA SER A 216 -21.58 9.05 -1.67
C SER A 216 -20.52 8.18 -0.99
N TRP A 217 -19.96 8.60 0.15
CA TRP A 217 -19.14 7.75 1.02
C TRP A 217 -19.98 6.99 2.07
N GLU A 218 -21.22 7.43 2.28
CA GLU A 218 -22.16 6.83 3.23
C GLU A 218 -23.15 5.89 2.53
N HIS A 219 -23.20 4.64 2.99
CA HIS A 219 -24.07 3.59 2.47
C HIS A 219 -24.56 2.66 3.57
N GLY A 220 -25.88 2.45 3.64
CA GLY A 220 -26.46 1.51 4.61
C GLY A 220 -26.21 1.91 6.07
N GLY A 221 -26.00 3.19 6.35
CA GLY A 221 -25.65 3.70 7.68
C GLY A 221 -24.16 3.61 8.03
N LYS A 222 -23.32 3.11 7.12
CA LYS A 222 -21.87 3.00 7.28
C LYS A 222 -21.14 4.07 6.45
N TYR A 223 -20.05 4.61 6.97
CA TYR A 223 -19.15 5.54 6.26
C TYR A 223 -17.88 4.80 5.85
N ASN A 224 -17.54 4.80 4.56
CA ASN A 224 -16.39 4.05 4.02
C ASN A 224 -16.33 2.56 4.44
N GLY A 225 -17.49 1.95 4.74
CA GLY A 225 -17.61 0.57 5.23
C GLY A 225 -17.72 0.43 6.76
N TYR A 226 -17.45 1.47 7.53
CA TYR A 226 -17.38 1.44 9.00
C TYR A 226 -18.63 1.94 9.70
N ASP A 227 -18.81 1.54 10.96
CA ASP A 227 -19.93 1.99 11.81
C ASP A 227 -19.72 3.40 12.38
N GLY A 228 -18.48 3.90 12.43
CA GLY A 228 -18.14 5.33 12.61
C GLY A 228 -17.27 5.69 13.82
N GLU A 229 -16.91 4.73 14.68
CA GLU A 229 -16.11 4.96 15.91
C GLU A 229 -14.76 4.23 15.89
N GLU A 230 -14.45 3.55 14.79
CA GLU A 230 -13.24 2.74 14.62
C GLU A 230 -11.97 3.60 14.60
N MET A 231 -10.97 3.15 15.37
CA MET A 231 -9.68 3.82 15.55
C MET A 231 -8.57 2.92 15.01
N ALA A 232 -7.55 3.50 14.37
CA ALA A 232 -6.44 2.75 13.80
C ALA A 232 -5.36 2.42 14.87
N ASP A 233 -5.81 2.02 16.05
CA ASP A 233 -4.99 1.80 17.22
C ASP A 233 -4.19 0.47 17.18
N PRO A 234 -3.03 0.42 17.86
CA PRO A 234 -2.28 1.54 18.45
C PRO A 234 -1.34 2.23 17.46
N TRP A 235 -1.30 1.83 16.19
CA TRP A 235 -0.20 2.14 15.26
C TRP A 235 -0.37 3.41 14.42
N SER A 236 -1.56 4.02 14.41
CA SER A 236 -1.79 5.29 13.69
C SER A 236 -1.80 6.45 14.67
N PHE A 237 -0.67 7.09 14.92
CA PHE A 237 -0.56 8.24 15.83
C PHE A 237 0.45 9.26 15.30
N SER A 238 0.82 10.27 16.10
CA SER A 238 1.78 11.30 15.68
C SER A 238 2.96 11.42 16.65
N ASP A 239 4.06 11.98 16.19
CA ASP A 239 5.25 12.29 17.00
C ASP A 239 4.95 13.21 18.21
N THR A 240 3.77 13.83 18.25
CA THR A 240 3.35 14.75 19.31
C THR A 240 2.25 14.19 20.22
N SER A 241 1.70 13.03 19.90
CA SER A 241 0.58 12.40 20.61
C SER A 241 0.51 10.92 20.24
N GLY A 242 0.61 10.03 21.23
CA GLY A 242 0.43 8.58 21.07
C GLY A 242 -1.05 8.17 20.95
N THR A 243 -1.98 9.12 21.06
CA THR A 243 -3.41 8.87 20.86
C THR A 243 -3.67 8.46 19.40
N PRO A 244 -4.31 7.32 19.16
CA PRO A 244 -4.57 6.84 17.81
C PRO A 244 -5.50 7.76 17.00
N GLY A 245 -5.31 7.79 15.68
CA GLY A 245 -6.18 8.42 14.71
C GLY A 245 -7.35 7.51 14.29
N PRO A 246 -8.34 8.05 13.56
CA PRO A 246 -9.48 7.29 13.08
C PRO A 246 -9.08 6.28 12.00
N ALA A 247 -9.58 5.04 12.09
CA ALA A 247 -9.47 4.06 10.99
C ALA A 247 -10.43 4.37 9.85
N ILE A 248 -11.55 5.05 10.16
CA ILE A 248 -12.67 5.22 9.22
C ILE A 248 -12.34 5.96 7.92
N ASN A 249 -11.22 6.67 7.89
CA ASN A 249 -10.79 7.48 6.74
C ASN A 249 -10.15 6.64 5.62
N GLU A 250 -9.76 5.40 5.87
CA GLU A 250 -9.03 4.52 4.95
C GLU A 250 -9.69 3.13 4.94
N ASN A 251 -9.83 2.47 3.79
CA ASN A 251 -10.35 1.10 3.70
C ASN A 251 -10.00 0.47 2.36
N GLY A 252 -9.57 -0.78 2.31
CA GLY A 252 -8.97 -1.29 1.09
C GLY A 252 -8.73 -2.77 1.06
N VAL A 253 -8.03 -3.20 0.01
CA VAL A 253 -7.61 -4.59 -0.18
C VAL A 253 -6.44 -4.64 -1.14
N TYR A 254 -5.50 -5.53 -0.89
CA TYR A 254 -4.37 -5.79 -1.77
C TYR A 254 -4.77 -6.84 -2.80
N PHE A 255 -4.77 -6.44 -4.07
CA PHE A 255 -5.11 -7.34 -5.17
C PHE A 255 -3.98 -8.32 -5.47
N LEU A 256 -2.74 -7.82 -5.48
CA LEU A 256 -1.52 -8.60 -5.61
C LEU A 256 -0.30 -7.72 -5.29
N SER A 257 0.58 -8.18 -4.41
CA SER A 257 1.85 -7.50 -4.08
C SER A 257 3.02 -8.48 -4.04
N ILE A 258 4.24 -7.97 -4.26
CA ILE A 258 5.50 -8.65 -3.96
C ILE A 258 6.18 -7.94 -2.80
N THR A 259 6.64 -8.70 -1.82
CA THR A 259 7.31 -8.24 -0.60
C THR A 259 8.79 -8.60 -0.59
N ASP A 260 9.54 -8.03 0.35
CA ASP A 260 10.99 -8.16 0.50
C ASP A 260 11.45 -8.99 1.70
N TYR A 261 10.51 -9.63 2.41
CA TYR A 261 10.76 -10.37 3.65
C TYR A 261 10.14 -11.77 3.59
N PRO A 262 10.70 -12.73 4.35
CA PRO A 262 10.13 -14.07 4.42
C PRO A 262 8.83 -14.09 5.24
N ASN A 263 7.96 -15.06 4.93
CA ASN A 263 6.71 -15.31 5.63
C ASN A 263 5.76 -14.09 5.76
N PRO A 264 5.35 -13.45 4.65
CA PRO A 264 4.36 -12.38 4.73
C PRO A 264 3.13 -12.77 5.54
N ALA A 265 2.68 -11.87 6.42
CA ALA A 265 1.52 -12.01 7.27
C ALA A 265 0.78 -10.66 7.36
N PRO A 266 -0.45 -10.61 7.89
CA PRO A 266 -1.06 -9.33 8.24
C PRO A 266 -0.20 -8.59 9.27
N HIS A 267 0.03 -7.30 9.08
CA HIS A 267 0.80 -6.45 9.98
C HIS A 267 0.17 -5.06 10.05
N ASN A 268 0.68 -4.22 10.95
CA ASN A 268 0.27 -2.82 11.00
C ASN A 268 0.59 -2.10 9.66
N ASN A 269 -0.13 -1.01 9.37
CA ASN A 269 0.00 -0.28 8.11
C ASN A 269 1.43 0.18 7.80
N VAL A 270 2.13 0.74 8.80
CA VAL A 270 3.50 1.25 8.64
C VAL A 270 4.44 0.14 8.21
N PHE A 271 4.36 -1.04 8.85
CA PHE A 271 5.16 -2.20 8.48
C PHE A 271 5.00 -2.56 7.00
N ILE A 272 3.75 -2.76 6.56
CA ILE A 272 3.45 -3.18 5.19
C ILE A 272 4.00 -2.18 4.17
N HIS A 273 3.96 -0.88 4.49
CA HIS A 273 4.52 0.17 3.63
C HIS A 273 6.04 0.10 3.43
N HIS A 274 6.79 -0.41 4.41
CA HIS A 274 8.26 -0.56 4.31
C HIS A 274 8.69 -1.82 3.56
N HIS A 275 7.82 -2.81 3.46
CA HIS A 275 8.18 -4.18 3.10
C HIS A 275 7.60 -4.68 1.78
N ARG A 276 7.09 -3.75 0.98
CA ARG A 276 6.50 -4.01 -0.34
C ARG A 276 7.43 -3.48 -1.44
N LYS A 277 7.64 -4.27 -2.50
CA LYS A 277 8.46 -3.89 -3.68
C LYS A 277 7.60 -3.31 -4.79
N VAL A 278 6.52 -4.02 -5.11
CA VAL A 278 5.52 -3.64 -6.11
C VAL A 278 4.12 -4.02 -5.63
N VAL A 279 3.14 -3.18 -5.95
CA VAL A 279 1.79 -3.29 -5.36
C VAL A 279 0.72 -2.93 -6.39
N MET A 280 -0.34 -3.74 -6.44
CA MET A 280 -1.63 -3.35 -6.96
C MET A 280 -2.66 -3.54 -5.83
N ASP A 281 -3.24 -2.43 -5.39
CA ASP A 281 -4.21 -2.37 -4.30
C ASP A 281 -5.26 -1.28 -4.56
N THR A 282 -6.18 -1.19 -3.62
CA THR A 282 -7.00 -0.01 -3.39
C THR A 282 -6.91 0.34 -1.91
N ASP A 283 -6.85 1.61 -1.58
CA ASP A 283 -6.98 2.15 -0.23
C ASP A 283 -7.90 3.38 -0.29
N ASN A 284 -9.19 3.08 -0.13
CA ASN A 284 -10.25 4.05 -0.25
C ASN A 284 -10.13 5.12 0.83
N ASN A 285 -9.79 6.35 0.43
CA ASN A 285 -9.44 7.40 1.36
C ASN A 285 -10.34 8.65 1.31
N ASP A 286 -10.83 9.07 2.48
CA ASP A 286 -11.53 10.34 2.68
C ASP A 286 -11.25 10.91 4.07
N TYR A 287 -10.69 12.12 4.10
CA TYR A 287 -10.32 12.85 5.32
C TYR A 287 -11.18 14.10 5.44
N GLY A 288 -12.49 13.89 5.56
CA GLY A 288 -13.46 14.98 5.71
C GLY A 288 -13.69 15.77 4.42
N GLY A 289 -13.86 15.08 3.29
CA GLY A 289 -14.08 15.68 1.97
C GLY A 289 -12.81 15.95 1.18
N TYR A 290 -11.68 15.44 1.66
CA TYR A 290 -10.38 15.49 1.00
C TYR A 290 -9.82 14.08 0.82
N SER A 291 -9.38 13.75 -0.39
CA SER A 291 -8.66 12.51 -0.69
C SER A 291 -7.19 12.86 -0.99
N TRP A 292 -6.26 12.06 -0.48
CA TRP A 292 -4.84 12.23 -0.76
C TRP A 292 -4.44 11.63 -2.11
N SER A 293 -5.26 10.75 -2.68
CA SER A 293 -5.01 10.14 -3.99
C SER A 293 -5.72 10.82 -5.15
N GLU A 294 -5.16 10.61 -6.34
CA GLU A 294 -5.75 11.02 -7.60
C GLU A 294 -5.92 9.82 -8.55
N VAL A 295 -6.91 9.89 -9.43
CA VAL A 295 -7.14 8.89 -10.48
C VAL A 295 -6.96 9.53 -11.86
N TRP A 296 -6.24 8.84 -12.74
CA TRP A 296 -6.04 9.29 -14.11
C TRP A 296 -7.33 9.22 -14.94
N ASN A 297 -7.74 10.36 -15.50
CA ASN A 297 -8.82 10.43 -16.47
C ASN A 297 -8.25 10.59 -17.89
N PRO A 298 -8.23 9.51 -18.71
CA PRO A 298 -7.73 9.56 -20.09
C PRO A 298 -8.55 10.47 -21.01
N LYS A 299 -9.80 10.81 -20.67
CA LYS A 299 -10.63 11.72 -21.49
C LYS A 299 -10.18 13.16 -21.35
N THR A 300 -9.73 13.56 -20.17
CA THR A 300 -9.22 14.92 -19.88
C THR A 300 -7.70 14.99 -20.01
N GLY A 301 -7.01 13.84 -19.97
CA GLY A 301 -5.56 13.74 -19.99
C GLY A 301 -4.92 14.27 -18.70
N ARG A 302 -5.65 14.19 -17.59
CA ARG A 302 -5.25 14.71 -16.26
C ARG A 302 -5.68 13.75 -15.17
N ALA A 303 -5.00 13.82 -14.03
CA ALA A 303 -5.44 13.19 -12.81
C ALA A 303 -6.52 14.03 -12.12
N GLU A 304 -7.45 13.37 -11.45
CA GLU A 304 -8.57 13.96 -10.71
C GLU A 304 -8.52 13.45 -9.27
N VAL A 305 -8.61 14.35 -8.28
CA VAL A 305 -8.64 13.96 -6.86
C VAL A 305 -9.87 13.07 -6.62
N ASP A 306 -9.62 11.81 -6.29
CA ASP A 306 -10.64 10.83 -5.95
C ASP A 306 -10.01 9.68 -5.17
N GLY A 307 -10.40 9.55 -3.92
CA GLY A 307 -9.96 8.50 -3.03
C GLY A 307 -10.68 7.18 -3.21
N SER A 308 -11.63 7.05 -4.13
CA SER A 308 -12.50 5.88 -4.18
C SER A 308 -12.21 4.96 -5.36
N HIS A 309 -12.20 3.66 -5.07
CA HIS A 309 -12.18 2.51 -5.97
C HIS A 309 -11.05 2.53 -6.98
N TYR A 310 -9.97 3.25 -6.69
CA TYR A 310 -8.84 3.29 -7.61
C TYR A 310 -8.15 1.93 -7.67
N ILE A 311 -7.42 1.71 -8.76
CA ILE A 311 -6.46 0.62 -8.88
C ILE A 311 -5.08 1.23 -8.96
N SER A 312 -4.29 0.97 -7.93
CA SER A 312 -2.90 1.36 -7.90
C SER A 312 -2.04 0.42 -8.75
N MET A 313 -0.91 0.95 -9.21
CA MET A 313 0.17 0.19 -9.84
C MET A 313 1.48 0.85 -9.40
N ILE A 314 1.92 0.50 -8.19
CA ILE A 314 2.98 1.16 -7.44
C ILE A 314 4.31 0.38 -7.55
N TRP A 315 5.40 1.11 -7.77
CA TRP A 315 6.79 0.65 -7.59
C TRP A 315 7.46 1.51 -6.51
N LEU A 316 7.92 0.87 -5.44
CA LEU A 316 8.63 1.56 -4.36
C LEU A 316 10.04 1.93 -4.85
N GLN A 317 10.47 3.15 -4.53
CA GLN A 317 11.73 3.72 -4.97
C GLN A 317 12.85 3.31 -4.01
N GLY A 318 13.86 2.65 -4.54
CA GLY A 318 14.96 2.14 -3.74
C GLY A 318 16.07 3.16 -3.45
N ASP A 319 15.96 4.33 -4.05
CA ASP A 319 16.87 5.46 -3.94
C ASP A 319 16.25 6.67 -3.23
N ASP A 320 15.04 6.50 -2.68
CA ASP A 320 14.36 7.52 -1.88
C ASP A 320 13.55 6.86 -0.75
N PHE A 321 14.23 6.62 0.37
CA PHE A 321 13.60 6.17 1.60
C PHE A 321 12.88 7.37 2.24
N GLY A 322 11.61 7.54 1.88
CA GLY A 322 10.76 8.69 2.22
C GLY A 322 10.68 9.00 3.72
N SER A 323 9.66 8.47 4.40
CA SER A 323 9.42 8.75 5.83
C SER A 323 9.22 7.49 6.64
N ASN A 324 9.51 7.54 7.94
CA ASN A 324 9.27 6.42 8.86
C ASN A 324 7.79 6.03 8.97
N TRP A 325 6.86 6.89 8.58
CA TRP A 325 5.42 6.62 8.64
C TRP A 325 4.88 6.00 7.35
N THR A 326 5.49 6.32 6.22
CA THR A 326 4.98 5.98 4.88
C THR A 326 5.90 5.05 4.09
N GLY A 327 7.09 4.75 4.61
CA GLY A 327 8.11 4.00 3.90
C GLY A 327 8.74 4.79 2.75
N ASN A 328 9.26 4.03 1.78
CA ASN A 328 9.87 4.57 0.57
C ASN A 328 8.87 5.43 -0.22
N GLU A 329 9.41 6.48 -0.87
CA GLU A 329 8.66 7.14 -1.94
C GLU A 329 8.35 6.14 -3.05
N PHE A 330 7.37 6.45 -3.90
CA PHE A 330 6.96 5.52 -4.94
C PHE A 330 6.58 6.21 -6.24
N SER A 331 6.73 5.48 -7.34
CA SER A 331 6.12 5.86 -8.61
C SER A 331 4.89 5.01 -8.88
N SER A 332 3.86 5.66 -9.39
CA SER A 332 2.66 5.00 -9.91
C SER A 332 2.66 5.03 -11.43
N TRP A 333 2.12 3.98 -12.05
CA TRP A 333 1.86 4.00 -13.48
C TRP A 333 0.41 4.38 -13.79
N THR A 334 0.23 5.21 -14.82
CA THR A 334 -1.08 5.56 -15.38
C THR A 334 -1.07 5.40 -16.91
N PRO A 335 -2.25 5.39 -17.57
CA PRO A 335 -2.33 5.51 -19.03
C PRO A 335 -1.66 6.77 -19.59
N GLY A 336 -1.45 7.80 -18.76
CA GLY A 336 -0.68 9.01 -19.06
C GLY A 336 0.83 8.91 -18.83
N GLY A 337 1.33 7.71 -18.52
CA GLY A 337 2.72 7.44 -18.18
C GLY A 337 2.98 7.42 -16.66
N TRP A 338 4.26 7.33 -16.31
CA TRP A 338 4.74 7.34 -14.93
C TRP A 338 4.40 8.66 -14.21
N LYS A 339 4.12 8.54 -12.91
CA LYS A 339 3.84 9.62 -11.96
C LYS A 339 4.58 9.32 -10.67
N ASP A 340 5.03 10.38 -10.01
CA ASP A 340 5.55 10.28 -8.64
C ASP A 340 4.37 10.41 -7.68
N GLY A 341 4.32 9.55 -6.66
CA GLY A 341 3.27 9.55 -5.66
C GLY A 341 1.93 8.94 -6.10
N PRO A 342 0.83 9.27 -5.38
CA PRO A 342 -0.44 8.54 -5.40
C PRO A 342 -1.37 8.93 -6.56
N VAL A 343 -0.89 8.79 -7.79
CA VAL A 343 -1.68 9.03 -9.01
C VAL A 343 -1.93 7.71 -9.73
N PHE A 344 -3.16 7.23 -9.66
CA PHE A 344 -3.51 5.84 -9.96
C PHE A 344 -4.17 5.64 -11.32
N ALA A 345 -4.13 4.40 -11.80
CA ALA A 345 -4.33 4.09 -13.22
C ALA A 345 -5.76 4.33 -13.69
N ASP A 346 -6.75 3.90 -12.91
CA ASP A 346 -8.18 3.99 -13.18
C ASP A 346 -8.96 3.55 -11.93
N LYS A 347 -10.28 3.35 -12.05
CA LYS A 347 -11.14 2.79 -11.00
C LYS A 347 -11.70 1.43 -11.40
N TYR A 348 -11.77 0.51 -10.43
CA TYR A 348 -12.62 -0.66 -10.56
C TYR A 348 -14.11 -0.26 -10.44
N LEU A 349 -14.96 -1.18 -10.85
CA LEU A 349 -16.41 -1.08 -10.78
C LEU A 349 -16.91 -2.24 -9.91
N ASP A 350 -17.92 -1.94 -9.09
CA ASP A 350 -18.61 -2.97 -8.32
C ASP A 350 -19.13 -4.09 -9.23
N ASN A 351 -19.05 -5.34 -8.75
CA ASN A 351 -19.54 -6.56 -9.43
C ASN A 351 -18.82 -6.89 -10.77
N GLU A 352 -17.68 -6.29 -11.05
CA GLU A 352 -16.81 -6.72 -12.15
C GLU A 352 -15.71 -7.65 -11.65
N THR A 353 -15.12 -8.42 -12.58
CA THR A 353 -14.00 -9.32 -12.32
C THR A 353 -12.72 -8.75 -12.94
N TYR A 354 -11.62 -8.83 -12.21
CA TYR A 354 -10.32 -8.34 -12.62
C TYR A 354 -9.26 -9.44 -12.52
N VAL A 355 -8.32 -9.43 -13.45
CA VAL A 355 -7.13 -10.30 -13.42
C VAL A 355 -5.90 -9.42 -13.24
N PHE A 356 -5.27 -9.55 -12.08
CA PHE A 356 -4.03 -8.89 -11.72
C PHE A 356 -2.86 -9.83 -11.97
N ALA A 357 -1.75 -9.32 -12.47
CA ALA A 357 -0.56 -10.12 -12.68
C ALA A 357 0.72 -9.35 -12.40
N ILE A 358 1.68 -10.03 -11.77
CA ILE A 358 3.05 -9.56 -11.60
C ILE A 358 4.00 -10.58 -12.22
N GLU A 359 4.89 -10.10 -13.08
CA GLU A 359 5.90 -10.90 -13.76
C GLU A 359 7.30 -10.36 -13.42
N ARG A 360 8.20 -11.27 -13.06
CA ARG A 360 9.63 -11.02 -12.90
C ARG A 360 10.39 -11.77 -14.00
N ASP A 361 11.14 -11.05 -14.83
CA ASP A 361 11.89 -11.64 -15.96
C ASP A 361 13.40 -11.79 -15.70
N GLY A 362 13.85 -11.48 -14.48
CA GLY A 362 15.25 -11.40 -14.05
C GLY A 362 15.90 -10.02 -14.25
N GLU A 363 15.21 -9.06 -14.87
CA GLU A 363 15.71 -7.69 -15.05
C GLU A 363 14.67 -6.60 -14.72
N SER A 364 13.40 -6.97 -14.62
CA SER A 364 12.27 -6.06 -14.44
C SER A 364 11.12 -6.72 -13.71
N TYR A 365 10.28 -5.87 -13.10
CA TYR A 365 8.91 -6.24 -12.81
C TYR A 365 7.98 -5.70 -13.89
N THR A 366 6.97 -6.48 -14.23
CA THR A 366 5.87 -6.07 -15.07
C THR A 366 4.56 -6.32 -14.34
N MET A 367 3.81 -5.26 -14.08
CA MET A 367 2.46 -5.36 -13.53
C MET A 367 1.43 -5.19 -14.63
N SER A 368 0.32 -5.92 -14.53
CA SER A 368 -0.82 -5.72 -15.40
C SER A 368 -2.13 -6.04 -14.71
N VAL A 369 -3.17 -5.28 -15.04
CA VAL A 369 -4.54 -5.54 -14.64
C VAL A 369 -5.45 -5.55 -15.87
N THR A 370 -6.30 -6.56 -15.98
CA THR A 370 -7.31 -6.68 -17.05
C THR A 370 -8.70 -6.71 -16.45
N GLY A 371 -9.62 -5.94 -17.02
CA GLY A 371 -11.00 -5.89 -16.56
C GLY A 371 -11.77 -4.80 -17.28
N LYS A 372 -12.89 -4.40 -16.69
CA LYS A 372 -13.68 -3.25 -17.15
C LYS A 372 -13.55 -2.13 -16.13
N PHE A 373 -12.94 -1.03 -16.53
CA PHE A 373 -12.65 0.10 -15.64
C PHE A 373 -13.61 1.27 -15.90
N TYR A 374 -13.71 2.17 -14.93
CA TYR A 374 -14.58 3.33 -15.01
C TYR A 374 -14.26 4.24 -16.21
N TYR A 375 -12.99 4.62 -16.39
CA TYR A 375 -12.60 5.48 -17.51
C TYR A 375 -12.19 4.70 -18.76
N GLY A 376 -11.40 3.64 -18.60
CA GLY A 376 -10.82 2.86 -19.69
C GLY A 376 -11.76 1.86 -20.37
N GLY A 377 -12.93 1.60 -19.78
CA GLY A 377 -13.82 0.53 -20.24
C GLY A 377 -13.12 -0.83 -20.18
N LYS A 378 -13.44 -1.75 -21.10
CA LYS A 378 -12.80 -3.07 -21.15
C LYS A 378 -11.40 -2.96 -21.76
N THR A 379 -10.36 -3.11 -20.95
CA THR A 379 -8.96 -2.99 -21.40
C THR A 379 -8.00 -3.81 -20.52
N THR A 380 -6.71 -3.75 -20.87
CA THR A 380 -5.61 -4.22 -20.04
C THR A 380 -4.64 -3.07 -19.83
N TYR A 381 -4.42 -2.71 -18.58
CA TYR A 381 -3.32 -1.84 -18.18
C TYR A 381 -2.09 -2.69 -17.92
N LYS A 382 -0.94 -2.27 -18.45
CA LYS A 382 0.31 -3.00 -18.34
C LYS A 382 1.50 -2.04 -18.37
N ALA A 383 2.38 -2.19 -17.40
CA ALA A 383 3.61 -1.42 -17.29
C ALA A 383 4.75 -2.30 -16.82
N SER A 384 5.95 -1.99 -17.30
CA SER A 384 7.18 -2.68 -16.94
C SER A 384 8.22 -1.63 -16.56
N ARG A 385 8.93 -1.88 -15.46
CA ARG A 385 10.08 -1.09 -15.03
C ARG A 385 11.24 -2.03 -14.76
N LYS A 386 12.39 -1.74 -15.36
CA LYS A 386 13.63 -2.45 -15.05
C LYS A 386 14.05 -2.09 -13.63
N PHE A 387 14.60 -3.06 -12.92
CA PHE A 387 15.00 -2.87 -11.53
C PHE A 387 15.95 -1.69 -11.32
N ARG A 388 16.77 -1.43 -12.34
CA ARG A 388 17.88 -0.46 -12.31
C ARG A 388 17.64 0.76 -13.21
N GLU A 389 16.42 0.92 -13.69
CA GLU A 389 15.98 2.13 -14.38
C GLU A 389 15.40 3.10 -13.35
N ASP A 390 15.68 4.39 -13.51
CA ASP A 390 15.31 5.44 -12.57
C ASP A 390 13.78 5.68 -12.48
N PRO A 391 13.22 5.84 -11.28
CA PRO A 391 13.78 5.46 -9.97
C PRO A 391 13.91 3.95 -9.77
N LEU A 392 14.94 3.58 -8.98
CA LEU A 392 15.33 2.21 -8.70
C LEU A 392 14.16 1.44 -8.07
N THR A 393 13.97 0.17 -8.43
CA THR A 393 13.01 -0.65 -7.69
C THR A 393 13.58 -1.05 -6.34
N TRP A 394 12.87 -0.74 -5.26
CA TRP A 394 13.24 -1.13 -3.90
C TRP A 394 13.49 -2.64 -3.79
N HIS A 395 14.60 -3.01 -3.13
CA HIS A 395 14.96 -4.38 -2.78
C HIS A 395 14.79 -5.41 -3.90
N TYR A 396 15.07 -5.04 -5.15
CA TYR A 396 14.87 -5.95 -6.28
C TYR A 396 15.76 -7.20 -6.25
N ASN A 397 16.85 -7.19 -5.50
CA ASN A 397 17.87 -8.25 -5.50
C ASN A 397 17.41 -9.43 -4.64
N GLN A 398 17.13 -10.57 -5.26
CA GLN A 398 16.84 -11.83 -4.56
C GLN A 398 18.11 -12.54 -4.09
N THR A 399 19.26 -12.19 -4.67
CA THR A 399 20.57 -12.69 -4.26
C THR A 399 21.56 -11.54 -4.09
N PRO A 400 22.60 -11.69 -3.26
CA PRO A 400 23.61 -10.65 -3.10
C PRO A 400 24.29 -10.27 -4.43
N GLU A 401 24.42 -11.23 -5.36
CA GLU A 401 25.05 -11.03 -6.65
C GLU A 401 24.20 -10.19 -7.62
N GLU A 402 22.89 -10.08 -7.41
CA GLU A 402 22.02 -9.21 -8.22
C GLU A 402 22.22 -7.74 -7.88
N TYR A 403 22.61 -7.42 -6.64
CA TYR A 403 22.95 -6.08 -6.22
C TYR A 403 24.33 -5.72 -6.77
N LYS A 404 24.35 -4.86 -7.80
CA LYS A 404 25.57 -4.47 -8.53
C LYS A 404 25.74 -2.95 -8.50
N ALA A 405 26.86 -2.42 -9.00
CA ALA A 405 27.06 -0.97 -9.10
C ALA A 405 26.15 -0.30 -10.18
N PRO A 406 25.69 0.96 -9.99
CA PRO A 406 25.83 1.75 -8.77
C PRO A 406 25.00 1.16 -7.63
N PHE A 407 25.60 1.11 -6.44
CA PHE A 407 24.94 0.68 -5.22
C PHE A 407 24.17 1.86 -4.63
N TYR A 408 22.96 1.59 -4.15
CA TYR A 408 22.07 2.56 -3.53
C TYR A 408 21.82 2.10 -2.12
N ASN A 409 22.25 2.89 -1.16
CA ASN A 409 22.11 2.60 0.26
C ASN A 409 22.04 3.95 0.99
N GLU A 410 21.09 4.10 1.89
CA GLU A 410 20.95 5.27 2.73
C GLU A 410 21.12 4.85 4.19
N SER A 411 21.91 5.63 4.94
CA SER A 411 21.95 5.50 6.39
C SER A 411 20.77 6.28 6.97
N LYS A 412 19.81 5.59 7.57
CA LYS A 412 18.68 6.20 8.27
C LYS A 412 18.87 6.12 9.76
N THR A 413 18.51 7.19 10.44
CA THR A 413 18.57 7.25 11.89
C THR A 413 17.18 7.58 12.43
N PHE A 414 16.62 6.66 13.21
CA PHE A 414 15.53 6.98 14.12
C PHE A 414 15.99 6.66 15.54
N ASN A 415 15.65 7.52 16.49
CA ASN A 415 15.90 7.33 17.92
C ASN A 415 17.37 7.01 18.29
N GLY A 416 18.32 7.59 17.54
CA GLY A 416 19.75 7.44 17.80
C GLY A 416 20.36 6.11 17.33
N LYS A 417 19.57 5.20 16.75
CA LYS A 417 20.05 4.02 16.05
C LYS A 417 20.13 4.30 14.56
N THR A 418 21.27 3.98 13.97
CA THR A 418 21.47 4.09 12.52
C THR A 418 21.40 2.70 11.90
N TYR A 419 20.60 2.57 10.85
CA TYR A 419 20.55 1.38 10.01
C TYR A 419 20.75 1.77 8.55
N GLU A 420 21.19 0.79 7.77
CA GLU A 420 21.36 0.92 6.33
C GLU A 420 20.11 0.38 5.65
N THR A 421 19.52 1.18 4.76
CA THR A 421 18.30 0.81 4.04
C THR A 421 18.55 -0.38 3.12
N TRP A 422 19.74 -0.47 2.52
CA TRP A 422 20.12 -1.53 1.60
C TRP A 422 21.59 -1.94 1.81
N PRO A 423 21.89 -2.71 2.88
CA PRO A 423 23.26 -3.06 3.25
C PRO A 423 24.03 -3.81 2.15
N GLU A 424 25.34 -3.62 2.08
CA GLU A 424 26.18 -4.38 1.14
C GLU A 424 26.08 -5.90 1.41
N GLY A 425 25.88 -6.67 0.34
CA GLY A 425 25.74 -8.13 0.43
C GLY A 425 24.36 -8.61 0.91
N SER A 426 23.37 -7.71 1.05
CA SER A 426 22.01 -8.11 1.37
C SER A 426 21.32 -8.83 0.20
N ALA A 427 20.23 -9.51 0.52
CA ALA A 427 19.34 -10.18 -0.42
C ALA A 427 17.93 -10.16 0.16
N TYR A 428 16.94 -9.97 -0.71
CA TYR A 428 15.55 -9.82 -0.34
C TYR A 428 14.71 -10.77 -1.18
N PRO A 429 14.18 -11.85 -0.59
CA PRO A 429 13.39 -12.82 -1.34
C PRO A 429 12.13 -12.18 -1.91
N ASP A 430 11.56 -12.77 -2.96
CA ASP A 430 10.24 -12.39 -3.46
C ASP A 430 9.20 -13.35 -2.90
N TYR A 431 8.26 -12.82 -2.14
CA TYR A 431 7.03 -13.51 -1.78
C TYR A 431 5.84 -12.70 -2.30
N PHE A 432 4.86 -13.38 -2.90
CA PHE A 432 3.60 -12.72 -3.23
C PHE A 432 2.61 -12.87 -2.09
N PHE A 433 1.73 -11.89 -1.96
CA PHE A 433 0.48 -12.05 -1.22
C PHE A 433 -0.66 -11.28 -1.89
N PHE A 434 -1.89 -11.63 -1.51
CA PHE A 434 -3.11 -10.89 -1.78
C PHE A 434 -4.10 -11.07 -0.62
N GLY A 435 -5.01 -10.12 -0.46
CA GLY A 435 -5.98 -10.09 0.63
C GLY A 435 -5.89 -8.81 1.45
N ASP A 436 -6.20 -8.92 2.74
CA ASP A 436 -6.13 -7.83 3.71
C ASP A 436 -4.90 -8.00 4.61
N PRO A 437 -3.85 -7.20 4.39
CA PRO A 437 -2.65 -7.25 5.21
C PRO A 437 -2.69 -6.29 6.41
N HIS A 438 -3.69 -5.42 6.56
CA HIS A 438 -3.63 -4.31 7.52
C HIS A 438 -4.48 -4.57 8.76
N ILE A 439 -3.84 -4.75 9.90
CA ILE A 439 -4.49 -5.08 11.18
C ILE A 439 -5.03 -3.85 11.95
N ASN A 440 -5.17 -2.71 11.28
CA ASN A 440 -5.63 -1.46 11.91
C ASN A 440 -6.44 -0.54 10.98
N TYR A 441 -6.82 -1.01 9.80
CA TYR A 441 -7.63 -0.23 8.87
C TYR A 441 -8.75 -1.07 8.28
N TYR A 442 -8.48 -2.14 7.54
CA TYR A 442 -9.45 -2.64 6.56
C TYR A 442 -10.60 -3.48 7.14
N GLU A 443 -11.83 -3.20 6.67
CA GLU A 443 -13.03 -4.00 6.97
C GLU A 443 -13.81 -4.23 5.68
N GLY A 444 -14.15 -5.48 5.39
CA GLY A 444 -14.86 -5.81 4.16
C GLY A 444 -14.75 -7.25 3.70
N THR A 445 -15.12 -7.44 2.44
CA THR A 445 -15.08 -8.75 1.77
C THR A 445 -14.62 -8.64 0.34
N ALA A 446 -13.96 -9.68 -0.18
CA ALA A 446 -13.69 -9.83 -1.60
C ALA A 446 -13.69 -11.31 -1.99
N MET A 447 -13.92 -11.60 -3.27
CA MET A 447 -13.92 -12.95 -3.81
C MET A 447 -12.70 -13.17 -4.69
N PHE A 448 -11.87 -14.16 -4.38
CA PHE A 448 -10.77 -14.60 -5.22
C PHE A 448 -11.17 -15.86 -5.99
N ASP A 449 -11.26 -15.73 -7.30
CA ASP A 449 -11.68 -16.80 -8.22
C ASP A 449 -10.56 -17.83 -8.43
N ASP A 450 -9.33 -17.36 -8.63
CA ASP A 450 -8.16 -18.22 -8.78
C ASP A 450 -6.84 -17.48 -8.52
N VAL A 451 -5.79 -18.25 -8.25
CA VAL A 451 -4.40 -17.82 -8.34
C VAL A 451 -3.59 -18.81 -9.18
N LYS A 452 -2.72 -18.29 -10.03
CA LYS A 452 -1.87 -19.06 -10.95
C LYS A 452 -0.41 -18.67 -10.78
N LEU A 453 0.48 -19.66 -10.75
CA LEU A 453 1.92 -19.47 -10.85
C LEU A 453 2.43 -20.07 -12.16
N TYR A 454 3.20 -19.28 -12.89
CA TYR A 454 3.89 -19.70 -14.10
C TYR A 454 5.39 -19.52 -13.95
N LEU A 455 6.13 -20.48 -14.50
CA LEU A 455 7.59 -20.45 -14.57
C LEU A 455 8.06 -20.46 -16.04
N PRO A 456 9.29 -20.05 -16.34
CA PRO A 456 9.81 -20.12 -17.71
C PRO A 456 9.78 -21.54 -18.23
N LYS A 457 9.30 -21.69 -19.46
CA LYS A 457 9.36 -22.95 -20.21
C LYS A 457 10.81 -23.37 -20.39
N LYS A 458 11.10 -24.62 -20.02
CA LYS A 458 12.43 -25.23 -20.18
C LYS A 458 12.84 -25.37 -21.64
#